data_AF-A0A553NBH1-F1
#
_entry.id   AF-A0A553NBH1-F1
#
_cell.length_a   1.000
_cell.length_b   1.000
_cell.length_c   1.000
_cell.angle_alpha   90.00
_cell.angle_beta   90.00
_cell.angle_gamma   90.00
#
_symmetry.space_group_name_H-M   'P 1'
#
loop_
_entity.id
_entity.type
_entity.pdbx_description
1 polymer ?
#
loop_
_entity_poly.entity_id
_entity_poly.type
_entity_poly.pdbx_seq_one_letter_code
_entity_poly.pdbx_strand_id
1 'polypeptide(L)'
;MSSMRLFILVAFFGQEKDYGQWTCSVGVVENEEVTTANGQSFLFKASKPEEIVISAPTNNGSIDIDGSEKEISCKVTNARPEPIVSWYVGEEELVGYETRGSLTKETSEATPKLHPTLVYRPKKEHANQTLKCGH
;
A
#
# COMPACT_ATOMS: atom_id res chain seq x y z
N MET A 1 -28.34 3.15 -40.23
CA MET A 1 -28.57 3.65 -38.85
C MET A 1 -27.96 2.62 -37.91
N SER A 2 -26.75 2.86 -37.42
CA SER A 2 -26.03 1.88 -36.58
C SER A 2 -26.58 1.93 -35.15
N SER A 3 -27.11 0.82 -34.65
CA SER A 3 -27.72 0.73 -33.31
C SER A 3 -26.66 0.31 -32.31
N MET A 4 -26.08 1.26 -31.57
CA MET A 4 -25.13 0.98 -30.50
C MET A 4 -25.88 0.51 -29.23
N ARG A 5 -25.59 -0.71 -28.76
CA ARG A 5 -26.12 -1.23 -27.50
C ARG A 5 -25.05 -1.12 -26.42
N LEU A 6 -25.27 -0.24 -25.44
CA LEU A 6 -24.39 -0.07 -24.29
C LEU A 6 -24.79 -1.08 -23.20
N PHE A 7 -23.87 -1.97 -22.84
CA PHE A 7 -24.03 -2.87 -21.70
C PHE A 7 -23.19 -2.33 -20.54
N ILE A 8 -23.86 -1.82 -19.51
CA ILE A 8 -23.21 -1.38 -18.28
C ILE A 8 -23.29 -2.53 -17.28
N LEU A 9 -22.15 -3.07 -16.89
CA LEU A 9 -22.09 -4.02 -15.78
C LEU A 9 -22.11 -3.22 -14.47
N VAL A 10 -23.22 -3.29 -13.74
CA VAL A 10 -23.29 -2.79 -12.35
C VAL A 10 -23.19 -4.01 -11.44
N ALA A 11 -22.03 -4.21 -10.83
CA ALA A 11 -21.82 -5.26 -9.84
C ALA A 11 -21.87 -4.67 -8.44
N PHE A 12 -22.65 -5.33 -7.56
CA PHE A 12 -22.60 -5.09 -6.12
C PHE A 12 -21.44 -5.91 -5.56
N PHE A 13 -20.28 -5.28 -5.46
CA PHE A 13 -19.03 -5.94 -5.10
C PHE A 13 -18.99 -6.29 -3.61
N GLY A 14 -18.61 -7.53 -3.30
CA GLY A 14 -18.40 -7.96 -1.91
C GLY A 14 -18.21 -9.46 -1.71
N GLN A 15 -18.43 -10.27 -2.75
CA GLN A 15 -18.22 -11.72 -2.69
C GLN A 15 -16.86 -12.12 -3.27
N GLU A 16 -16.35 -13.27 -2.84
CA GLU A 16 -15.04 -13.76 -3.30
C GLU A 16 -14.95 -13.93 -4.82
N LYS A 17 -16.07 -14.29 -5.46
CA LYS A 17 -16.18 -14.45 -6.91
C LYS A 17 -16.03 -13.15 -7.71
N ASP A 18 -16.14 -12.00 -7.05
CA ASP A 18 -16.10 -10.70 -7.75
C ASP A 18 -14.65 -10.19 -7.92
N TYR A 19 -13.70 -10.73 -7.14
CA TYR A 19 -12.29 -10.35 -7.22
C TYR A 19 -11.60 -11.05 -8.39
N GLY A 20 -10.76 -10.30 -9.11
CA GLY A 20 -10.06 -10.79 -10.28
C GLY A 20 -9.87 -9.72 -11.35
N GLN A 21 -9.48 -10.17 -12.54
CA GLN A 21 -9.32 -9.31 -13.70
C GLN A 21 -10.65 -9.23 -14.48
N TRP A 22 -11.11 -8.01 -14.70
CA TRP A 22 -12.28 -7.68 -15.48
C TRP A 22 -11.86 -7.11 -16.83
N THR A 23 -12.51 -7.56 -17.89
CA THR A 23 -12.29 -7.04 -19.25
C THR A 23 -13.60 -6.48 -19.80
N CYS A 24 -13.56 -5.23 -20.23
CA CYS A 24 -14.62 -4.59 -21.00
C CYS A 24 -14.26 -4.69 -22.48
N SER A 25 -15.12 -5.30 -23.29
CA SER A 25 -14.90 -5.47 -24.73
C SER A 25 -16.00 -4.75 -25.51
N VAL A 26 -15.61 -3.87 -26.42
CA VAL A 26 -16.51 -3.14 -27.31
C VAL A 26 -16.23 -3.59 -28.74
N GLY A 27 -17.25 -4.08 -29.44
CA GLY A 27 -17.17 -4.48 -30.84
C GLY A 27 -18.00 -3.57 -31.75
N VAL A 28 -17.44 -3.17 -32.88
CA VAL A 28 -18.13 -2.43 -33.95
C VAL A 28 -18.03 -3.25 -35.24
N VAL A 29 -19.14 -3.37 -35.96
CA VAL A 29 -19.18 -4.10 -37.24
C VAL A 29 -19.27 -3.08 -38.38
N GLU A 30 -18.29 -3.09 -39.28
CA GLU A 30 -18.27 -2.28 -40.51
C GLU A 30 -17.87 -3.18 -41.69
N ASN A 31 -18.63 -3.14 -42.78
CA ASN A 31 -18.35 -3.91 -44.01
C ASN A 31 -18.06 -5.41 -43.79
N GLU A 32 -18.84 -6.09 -42.93
CA GLU A 32 -18.64 -7.51 -42.55
C GLU A 32 -17.38 -7.81 -41.71
N GLU A 33 -16.58 -6.80 -41.38
CA GLU A 33 -15.46 -6.90 -40.44
C GLU A 33 -15.88 -6.44 -39.03
N VAL A 34 -15.35 -7.13 -38.01
CA VAL A 34 -15.56 -6.79 -36.60
C VAL A 34 -14.30 -6.17 -36.01
N THR A 35 -14.37 -4.89 -35.68
CA THR A 35 -13.31 -4.20 -34.94
C THR A 35 -13.62 -4.25 -33.44
N THR A 36 -12.66 -4.67 -32.61
CA THR A 36 -12.84 -4.73 -31.15
C THR A 36 -11.83 -3.85 -30.41
N ALA A 37 -12.29 -3.20 -29.36
CA ALA A 37 -11.46 -2.48 -28.39
C ALA A 37 -11.71 -3.06 -27.00
N ASN A 38 -10.65 -3.28 -26.23
CA ASN A 38 -10.73 -3.88 -24.90
C ASN A 38 -10.12 -2.96 -23.83
N GLY A 39 -10.80 -2.80 -22.71
CA GLY A 39 -10.28 -2.20 -21.49
C GLY A 39 -10.16 -3.25 -20.38
N GLN A 40 -9.13 -3.15 -19.55
CA GLN A 40 -8.90 -4.09 -18.44
C GLN A 40 -8.92 -3.35 -17.10
N SER A 41 -9.42 -4.01 -16.07
CA SER A 41 -9.40 -3.53 -14.68
C SER A 41 -9.19 -4.70 -13.73
N PHE A 42 -8.64 -4.45 -12.56
CA PHE A 42 -8.45 -5.45 -11.52
C PHE A 42 -9.22 -5.05 -10.27
N LEU A 43 -9.95 -6.00 -9.70
CA LEU A 43 -10.62 -5.85 -8.42
C LEU A 43 -10.00 -6.80 -7.40
N PHE A 44 -9.56 -6.25 -6.27
CA PHE A 44 -8.95 -6.99 -5.17
C PHE A 44 -9.71 -6.77 -3.87
N LYS A 45 -9.67 -7.75 -2.98
CA LYS A 45 -10.18 -7.62 -1.61
C LYS A 45 -9.21 -6.77 -0.79
N ALA A 46 -9.74 -5.75 -0.11
CA ALA A 46 -8.96 -4.98 0.84
C ALA A 46 -8.61 -5.86 2.06
N SER A 47 -7.36 -5.79 2.49
CA SER A 47 -6.86 -6.51 3.66
C SER A 47 -6.01 -5.59 4.51
N LYS A 48 -6.27 -5.61 5.82
CA LYS A 48 -5.37 -4.98 6.79
C LYS A 48 -4.01 -5.68 6.75
N PRO A 49 -2.92 -4.98 7.14
CA PRO A 49 -1.64 -5.64 7.33
C PRO A 49 -1.77 -6.83 8.28
N GLU A 50 -1.08 -7.92 7.96
CA GLU A 50 -1.01 -9.08 8.84
C GLU A 50 -0.05 -8.82 9.99
N GLU A 51 1.10 -8.21 9.68
CA GLU A 51 2.12 -7.88 10.64
C GLU A 51 2.72 -6.49 10.36
N ILE A 52 3.01 -5.76 11.44
CA ILE A 52 3.74 -4.49 11.42
C ILE A 52 4.89 -4.62 12.42
N VAL A 53 6.13 -4.64 11.92
CA VAL A 53 7.33 -4.81 12.74
C VAL A 53 8.27 -3.64 12.57
N ILE A 54 8.68 -3.01 13.68
CA ILE A 54 9.71 -1.96 13.67
C ILE A 54 11.08 -2.60 13.90
N SER A 55 12.03 -2.24 13.03
CA SER A 55 13.45 -2.54 13.16
C SER A 55 14.22 -1.23 13.24
N ALA A 56 14.92 -1.01 14.35
CA ALA A 56 15.71 0.20 14.61
C ALA A 56 17.08 -0.17 15.16
N PRO A 57 18.10 0.69 15.01
CA PRO A 57 19.34 0.60 15.76
C PRO A 57 19.05 0.96 17.22
N THR A 58 18.56 -0.01 18.00
CA THR A 58 18.22 0.18 19.41
C THR A 58 19.32 -0.33 20.33
N ASN A 59 19.54 0.36 21.44
CA ASN A 59 20.18 -0.20 22.63
C ASN A 59 19.06 -0.78 23.52
N ASN A 60 18.88 -2.09 23.50
CA ASN A 60 17.89 -2.79 24.34
C ASN A 60 16.44 -2.26 24.17
N GLY A 61 16.04 -1.92 22.93
CA GLY A 61 14.70 -1.38 22.63
C GLY A 61 14.56 0.13 22.84
N SER A 62 15.63 0.83 23.22
CA SER A 62 15.65 2.30 23.36
C SER A 62 16.52 2.97 22.29
N ILE A 63 16.18 4.21 21.94
CA ILE A 63 16.92 5.04 20.99
C ILE A 63 17.56 6.18 21.78
N ASP A 64 18.89 6.29 21.70
CA ASP A 64 19.64 7.34 22.39
C ASP A 64 19.38 8.72 21.78
N ILE A 65 19.20 9.73 22.64
CA ILE A 65 19.07 11.14 22.27
C ILE A 65 20.47 11.76 22.20
N ASP A 66 21.27 11.30 21.24
CA ASP A 66 22.62 11.82 20.96
C ASP A 66 22.61 12.94 19.90
N GLY A 67 21.43 13.23 19.33
CA GLY A 67 21.25 14.21 18.28
C GLY A 67 21.77 13.76 16.91
N SER A 68 22.12 12.48 16.75
CA SER A 68 22.41 11.87 15.45
C SER A 68 21.13 11.37 14.77
N GLU A 69 21.19 11.25 13.44
CA GLU A 69 20.11 10.63 12.67
C GLU A 69 20.17 9.11 12.82
N LYS A 70 19.00 8.50 12.98
CA LYS A 70 18.80 7.07 13.10
C LYS A 70 17.88 6.61 11.97
N GLU A 71 18.27 5.54 11.30
CA GLU A 71 17.42 4.90 10.29
C GLU A 71 16.55 3.83 10.95
N ILE A 72 15.23 3.97 10.83
CA ILE A 72 14.26 3.10 11.48
C ILE A 72 13.36 2.52 10.41
N SER A 73 13.43 1.20 10.22
CA SER A 73 12.61 0.49 9.24
C SER A 73 11.33 -0.01 9.89
N CYS A 74 10.22 0.07 9.18
CA CYS A 74 8.96 -0.55 9.53
C CYS A 74 8.58 -1.52 8.42
N LYS A 75 8.41 -2.79 8.76
CA LYS A 75 8.02 -3.85 7.84
C LYS A 75 6.52 -4.05 7.95
N VAL A 76 5.82 -3.84 6.85
CA VAL A 76 4.37 -4.04 6.73
C VAL A 76 4.12 -5.17 5.74
N THR A 77 3.44 -6.23 6.17
CA THR A 77 3.18 -7.41 5.35
C THR A 77 1.70 -7.55 5.00
N ASN A 78 1.43 -8.01 3.77
CA ASN A 78 0.11 -8.47 3.32
C ASN A 78 -1.02 -7.41 3.37
N ALA A 79 -0.64 -6.13 3.29
CA ALA A 79 -1.58 -5.02 3.21
C ALA A 79 -2.08 -4.80 1.77
N ARG A 80 -3.40 -4.62 1.61
CA ARG A 80 -4.03 -4.28 0.33
C ARG A 80 -5.15 -3.23 0.52
N PRO A 81 -5.17 -2.13 -0.24
CA PRO A 81 -4.17 -1.69 -1.23
C PRO A 81 -2.83 -1.35 -0.58
N GLU A 82 -1.86 -0.85 -1.36
CA GLU A 82 -0.60 -0.36 -0.81
C GLU A 82 -0.87 0.62 0.35
N PRO A 83 -0.36 0.35 1.55
CA PRO A 83 -0.66 1.16 2.72
C PRO A 83 0.20 2.42 2.73
N ILE A 84 -0.38 3.50 3.23
CA ILE A 84 0.36 4.71 3.60
C ILE A 84 0.82 4.52 5.05
N VAL A 85 2.11 4.68 5.30
CA VAL A 85 2.69 4.51 6.64
C VAL A 85 3.02 5.88 7.24
N SER A 86 2.37 6.17 8.36
CA SER A 86 2.66 7.32 9.23
C SER A 86 3.52 6.88 10.42
N TRP A 87 4.29 7.82 10.94
CA TRP A 87 5.16 7.62 12.10
C TRP A 87 4.68 8.47 13.27
N TYR A 88 4.69 7.88 14.45
CA TYR A 88 4.17 8.50 15.66
C TYR A 88 5.17 8.39 16.80
N VAL A 89 5.32 9.44 17.60
CA VAL A 89 6.04 9.41 18.87
C VAL A 89 5.02 9.64 19.97
N GLY A 90 4.83 8.63 20.83
CA GLY A 90 3.74 8.62 21.81
C GLY A 90 2.38 8.49 21.12
N GLU A 91 1.65 9.61 21.09
CA GLU A 91 0.36 9.79 20.41
C GLU A 91 0.41 10.86 19.32
N GLU A 92 1.54 11.56 19.17
CA GLU A 92 1.69 12.63 18.19
C GLU A 92 2.25 12.09 16.88
N GLU A 93 1.64 12.47 15.76
CA GLU A 93 2.19 12.19 14.43
C GLU A 93 3.46 13.02 14.21
N LEU A 94 4.54 12.36 13.81
CA LEU A 94 5.75 13.06 13.41
C LEU A 94 5.48 13.82 12.12
N VAL A 95 5.91 15.08 12.05
CA VAL A 95 5.83 15.90 10.84
C VAL A 95 7.21 16.38 10.43
N GLY A 96 7.43 16.54 9.13
CA GLY A 96 8.71 17.04 8.59
C GLY A 96 9.88 16.05 8.69
N TYR A 97 9.59 14.75 8.67
CA TYR A 97 10.60 13.71 8.56
C TYR A 97 10.86 13.30 7.11
N GLU A 98 11.99 12.63 6.87
CA GLU A 98 12.23 11.95 5.60
C GLU A 98 11.90 10.46 5.72
N THR A 99 11.08 9.96 4.79
CA THR A 99 10.86 8.52 4.62
C THR A 99 11.38 8.05 3.29
N ARG A 100 12.03 6.89 3.31
CA ARG A 100 12.48 6.13 2.14
C ARG A 100 11.78 4.79 2.14
N GLY A 101 11.02 4.46 1.11
CA GLY A 101 10.30 3.18 1.04
C GLY A 101 10.52 2.51 -0.31
N SER A 102 10.62 1.19 -0.29
CA SER A 102 10.57 0.38 -1.51
C SER A 102 9.58 -0.76 -1.34
N LEU A 103 8.82 -1.02 -2.39
CA LEU A 103 7.98 -2.19 -2.51
C LEU A 103 8.84 -3.35 -3.01
N THR A 104 9.01 -4.37 -2.17
CA THR A 104 9.57 -5.65 -2.61
C THR A 104 8.43 -6.62 -2.88
N LYS A 105 8.25 -6.94 -4.16
CA LYS A 105 7.45 -8.08 -4.60
C LYS A 105 8.40 -9.28 -4.63
N GLU A 106 8.54 -10.01 -3.54
CA GLU A 106 9.27 -11.27 -3.56
C GLU A 106 8.50 -12.27 -4.44
N THR A 107 9.11 -12.70 -5.54
CA THR A 107 8.50 -13.44 -6.66
C THR A 107 7.97 -14.84 -6.29
N SER A 108 7.98 -15.25 -5.02
CA SER A 108 7.53 -16.56 -4.55
C SER A 108 6.30 -16.54 -3.65
N GLU A 109 5.90 -15.38 -3.13
CA GLU A 109 4.71 -15.21 -2.28
C GLU A 109 3.84 -14.14 -2.93
N ALA A 110 2.57 -14.43 -3.20
CA ALA A 110 1.64 -13.53 -3.89
C ALA A 110 1.28 -12.25 -3.11
N THR A 111 2.10 -11.86 -2.13
CA THR A 111 1.82 -10.79 -1.19
C THR A 111 2.89 -9.68 -1.21
N PRO A 112 2.48 -8.42 -1.32
CA PRO A 112 3.41 -7.30 -1.29
C PRO A 112 3.97 -7.11 0.13
N LYS A 113 5.29 -6.93 0.22
CA LYS A 113 5.98 -6.50 1.45
C LYS A 113 6.40 -5.05 1.25
N LEU A 114 6.08 -4.20 2.22
CA LEU A 114 6.43 -2.79 2.21
C LEU A 114 7.41 -2.52 3.36
N HIS A 115 8.52 -1.85 3.03
CA HIS A 115 9.58 -1.53 3.99
C HIS A 115 9.88 -0.03 3.99
N PRO A 116 9.03 0.85 4.56
CA PRO A 116 9.39 2.23 4.83
C PRO A 116 10.49 2.33 5.88
N THR A 117 11.47 3.16 5.60
CA THR A 117 12.56 3.55 6.48
C THR A 117 12.41 5.04 6.79
N LEU A 118 12.26 5.36 8.06
CA LEU A 118 12.27 6.71 8.61
C LEU A 118 13.71 7.12 8.92
N VAL A 119 14.11 8.30 8.44
CA VAL A 119 15.30 8.99 8.93
C VAL A 119 14.86 9.91 10.06
N TYR A 120 15.17 9.51 11.30
CA TYR A 120 14.68 10.16 12.51
C TYR A 120 15.83 10.75 13.32
N ARG A 121 15.68 12.01 13.73
CA ARG A 121 16.61 12.67 14.66
C ARG A 121 15.92 12.85 16.02
N PRO A 122 16.27 12.06 17.05
CA PRO A 122 15.64 12.17 18.36
C PRO A 122 15.87 13.55 18.98
N LYS A 123 14.82 14.13 19.56
CA LYS A 123 14.86 15.39 20.30
C LYS A 123 14.62 15.14 21.78
N LYS A 124 14.99 16.12 22.62
CA LYS A 124 14.78 16.04 24.08
C LYS A 124 13.30 15.88 24.45
N GLU A 125 12.39 16.48 23.70
CA GLU A 125 10.94 16.36 23.90
C GLU A 125 10.40 14.92 23.71
N HIS A 126 11.13 14.09 22.97
CA HIS A 126 10.74 12.70 22.68
C HIS A 126 11.23 11.71 23.75
N ALA A 127 11.89 12.18 24.81
CA ALA A 127 12.38 11.32 25.89
C ALA A 127 11.23 10.55 26.56
N ASN A 128 11.45 9.26 26.83
CA ASN A 128 10.48 8.34 27.43
C ASN A 128 9.19 8.13 26.61
N GLN A 129 9.20 8.50 25.32
CA GLN A 129 8.09 8.25 24.41
C GLN A 129 8.35 7.03 23.53
N THR A 130 7.28 6.39 23.07
CA THR A 130 7.35 5.20 22.21
C THR A 130 7.20 5.60 20.75
N LEU A 131 8.14 5.21 19.91
CA LEU A 131 8.00 5.33 18.46
C LEU A 131 7.13 4.21 17.90
N LYS A 132 6.15 4.55 17.06
CA LYS A 132 5.24 3.62 16.40
C LYS A 132 5.20 3.92 14.90
N CYS A 133 4.99 2.90 14.08
CA CYS A 133 4.63 3.04 12.68
C CYS A 133 3.26 2.40 12.47
N GLY A 134 2.41 3.01 11.64
CA GLY A 134 1.07 2.49 11.40
C GLY A 134 0.25 3.36 10.46
N HIS A 135 -1.02 2.99 10.32
CA HIS A 135 -2.07 3.78 9.67
C HIS A 135 -3.03 4.27 10.73
#